data_AF-A0A662FKF8-F1
#
_entry.id   AF-A0A662FKF8-F1
#
_cell.length_a   1.000
_cell.length_b   1.000
_cell.length_c   1.000
_cell.angle_alpha   90.00
_cell.angle_beta   90.00
_cell.angle_gamma   90.00
#
_symmetry.space_group_name_H-M   'P 1'
#
loop_
_entity.id
_entity.type
_entity.pdbx_description
1 polymer ?
#
loop_
_entity_poly.entity_id
_entity_poly.type
_entity_poly.pdbx_seq_one_letter_code
_entity_poly.pdbx_strand_id
1 'polypeptide(L)'
;MVEFRTLNYSPMDRGYHQAIQDIPVERPSVEEPIIPISELGTTVPEHDPAGRFKNIVQGIQAEIRKGAGTLQLIMMTPPDSPMGGRPKAYGKEVRQAIREVALANQVAIKGVEMPTAMNNLSGFDHQNLVFSDEKRARDIREIKDAIKFVAETTQGGGIDIVSWEFPRQINDAPWNKGEFEQVGEQPIGWLVDERNGRASQFRKEEILHLPYDPKNFDPDNPKMLPIDPETNKPQLRPWTWQDFVNIAKKTKRDAEKLYLDLQIDSQIKSLDGWATHYADLAEDHRRQAEERIPKMIEDLKRASQQDGIDRSQEIKELEKQRNFHLRRYEDQLNAAAGQLQQAKELEERKKHSKVVRDYAFERSVDSYAKAGIAALETTQEFTQGKNPKLSRDIYVGPEIGWPGYFGSHPQEFVDLIKKSRERMAKALTSPYEIAPDGTQTNRPNPYYRPGLSKREAEELAKRHIKGLFDTSHFGMWLAHFKPKPGETEEQRIQRFNKWYKKQVEWIAKQDVVGSIQLVDSASAAHGHLPPGQGIFPVKEAAKIFKKHGFRGYMVSEGHEEEKFGEGRILTKAWQEFGAPAGRGYFTGAPVSWGQIQQGYMGRTYSPLFMFGAYAPSNEFKLWSEVPFE
;
A
#
# COMPACT_ATOMS: atom_id res chain seq x y z
N MET A 1 31.96 27.04 -80.20
CA MET A 1 30.60 26.47 -80.20
C MET A 1 30.70 25.00 -79.87
N VAL A 2 30.34 24.64 -78.63
CA VAL A 2 30.16 23.26 -78.18
C VAL A 2 28.86 23.29 -77.38
N GLU A 3 27.82 22.65 -77.91
CA GLU A 3 26.47 22.63 -77.34
C GLU A 3 26.36 21.38 -76.46
N PHE A 4 26.31 21.56 -75.14
CA PHE A 4 25.99 20.49 -74.20
C PHE A 4 24.47 20.33 -74.14
N ARG A 5 23.96 19.20 -74.64
CA ARG A 5 22.54 18.82 -74.50
C ARG A 5 22.36 17.89 -73.30
N THR A 6 21.94 18.44 -72.17
CA THR A 6 21.36 17.66 -71.07
C THR A 6 19.87 17.47 -71.32
N LEU A 7 19.46 16.22 -71.52
CA LEU A 7 18.04 15.83 -71.52
C LEU A 7 17.59 15.66 -70.06
N ASN A 8 16.66 16.51 -69.62
CA ASN A 8 15.97 16.36 -68.33
C ASN A 8 14.95 15.21 -68.45
N TYR A 9 15.08 14.18 -67.61
CA TYR A 9 14.04 13.16 -67.43
C TYR A 9 13.14 13.53 -66.24
N SER A 10 11.83 13.43 -66.43
CA SER A 10 10.80 13.58 -65.39
C SER A 10 10.53 12.24 -64.70
N PRO A 11 10.21 12.18 -63.39
CA PRO A 11 9.86 10.95 -62.67
C PRO A 11 8.63 10.20 -63.20
N MET A 12 7.95 10.72 -64.22
CA MET A 12 6.74 10.15 -64.81
C MET A 12 6.96 9.43 -66.16
N ASP A 13 8.19 9.38 -66.68
CA ASP A 13 8.50 8.70 -67.95
C ASP A 13 8.80 7.19 -67.76
N ARG A 14 7.69 6.43 -67.69
CA ARG A 14 7.43 5.03 -68.08
C ARG A 14 8.54 3.95 -67.99
N GLY A 15 8.25 2.86 -67.27
CA GLY A 15 8.94 1.58 -67.54
C GLY A 15 8.70 0.36 -66.64
N TYR A 16 8.07 0.45 -65.47
CA TYR A 16 7.93 -0.69 -64.56
C TYR A 16 6.50 -0.86 -64.03
N HIS A 17 5.65 -1.50 -64.83
CA HIS A 17 4.44 -2.15 -64.35
C HIS A 17 4.53 -3.64 -64.70
N GLN A 18 5.18 -4.43 -63.85
CA GLN A 18 4.59 -5.73 -63.56
C GLN A 18 3.33 -5.43 -62.73
N ALA A 19 2.18 -5.93 -63.19
CA ALA A 19 0.94 -5.78 -62.47
C ALA A 19 1.12 -6.37 -61.07
N ILE A 20 0.93 -5.55 -60.05
CA ILE A 20 0.96 -5.94 -58.62
C ILE A 20 -0.03 -7.08 -58.31
N GLN A 21 -0.92 -7.42 -59.25
CA GLN A 21 -1.91 -8.48 -59.15
C GLN A 21 -1.32 -9.91 -59.24
N ASP A 22 -0.10 -10.09 -59.76
CA ASP A 22 0.48 -11.42 -59.99
C ASP A 22 1.58 -11.81 -58.99
N ILE A 23 1.84 -11.00 -57.96
CA ILE A 23 2.66 -11.45 -56.83
C ILE A 23 1.73 -12.27 -55.93
N PRO A 24 1.96 -13.59 -55.75
CA PRO A 24 1.24 -14.34 -54.73
C PRO A 24 1.69 -13.78 -53.39
N VAL A 25 0.91 -12.83 -52.86
CA VAL A 25 0.99 -12.47 -51.47
C VAL A 25 0.40 -13.67 -50.74
N GLU A 26 1.24 -14.67 -50.46
CA GLU A 26 1.03 -15.50 -49.27
C GLU A 26 0.95 -14.50 -48.12
N ARG A 27 -0.28 -14.11 -47.78
CA ARG A 27 -0.57 -13.29 -46.61
C ARG A 27 -0.26 -14.23 -45.45
N PRO A 28 0.82 -14.05 -44.67
CA PRO A 28 0.81 -14.63 -43.34
C PRO A 28 -0.49 -14.12 -42.72
N SER A 29 -1.37 -15.03 -42.31
CA SER A 29 -2.58 -14.62 -41.60
C SER A 29 -2.10 -13.72 -40.48
N VAL A 30 -2.54 -12.45 -40.47
CA VAL A 30 -2.24 -11.55 -39.36
C VAL A 30 -2.80 -12.27 -38.15
N GLU A 31 -1.93 -12.84 -37.31
CA GLU A 31 -2.35 -13.53 -36.11
C GLU A 31 -3.26 -12.58 -35.34
N GLU A 32 -4.42 -13.07 -34.90
CA GLU A 32 -5.30 -12.23 -34.11
C GLU A 32 -4.53 -11.74 -32.87
N PRO A 33 -4.57 -10.42 -32.58
CA PRO A 33 -3.81 -9.88 -31.48
C PRO A 33 -4.23 -10.56 -30.17
N ILE A 34 -3.25 -10.90 -29.34
CA ILE A 34 -3.48 -11.55 -28.04
C ILE A 34 -4.41 -10.68 -27.17
N ILE A 35 -4.26 -9.36 -27.31
CA ILE A 35 -5.13 -8.34 -26.74
C ILE A 35 -5.41 -7.31 -27.83
N PRO A 36 -6.69 -7.04 -28.17
CA PRO A 36 -7.04 -5.95 -29.09
C PRO A 36 -6.51 -4.59 -28.60
N ILE A 37 -6.05 -3.72 -29.52
CA ILE A 37 -5.60 -2.35 -29.20
C ILE A 37 -6.64 -1.58 -28.36
N SER A 38 -7.93 -1.79 -28.63
CA SER A 38 -9.03 -1.15 -27.89
C SER A 38 -9.06 -1.51 -26.40
N GLU A 39 -8.46 -2.64 -26.02
CA GLU A 39 -8.37 -3.12 -24.64
C GLU A 39 -7.01 -2.82 -23.97
N LEU A 40 -6.02 -2.38 -24.75
CA LEU A 40 -4.69 -2.02 -24.27
C LEU A 40 -4.49 -0.50 -24.28
N GLY A 41 -4.38 0.08 -23.09
CA GLY A 41 -4.28 1.51 -22.90
C GLY A 41 -2.95 1.99 -22.35
N THR A 42 -2.94 3.26 -21.94
CA THR A 42 -1.82 3.90 -21.24
C THR A 42 -2.31 4.68 -20.03
N THR A 43 -1.39 5.13 -19.19
CA THR A 43 -1.68 6.04 -18.08
C THR A 43 -1.48 7.51 -18.48
N VAL A 44 -2.25 8.41 -17.87
CA VAL A 44 -2.15 9.86 -18.05
C VAL A 44 -1.83 10.48 -16.70
N PRO A 45 -0.57 10.85 -16.43
CA PRO A 45 -0.20 11.48 -15.17
C PRO A 45 -0.62 12.96 -15.11
N GLU A 46 -1.02 13.41 -13.92
CA GLU A 46 -1.27 14.83 -13.64
C GLU A 46 -0.01 15.70 -13.77
N HIS A 47 1.18 15.10 -13.68
CA HIS A 47 2.48 15.79 -13.68
C HIS A 47 3.35 15.30 -14.84
N ASP A 48 4.26 16.15 -15.29
CA ASP A 48 5.41 15.72 -16.10
C ASP A 48 6.51 15.10 -15.21
N PRO A 49 7.53 14.44 -15.80
CA PRO A 49 8.63 13.85 -15.02
C PRO A 49 9.47 14.85 -14.22
N ALA A 50 9.34 16.15 -14.50
CA ALA A 50 9.97 17.23 -13.73
C ALA A 50 9.06 17.74 -12.59
N GLY A 51 7.91 17.10 -12.36
CA GLY A 51 6.94 17.45 -11.32
C GLY A 51 6.07 18.66 -11.66
N ARG A 52 6.07 19.15 -12.91
CA ARG A 52 5.23 20.28 -13.32
C ARG A 52 3.83 19.81 -13.66
N PHE A 53 2.83 20.56 -13.20
CA PHE A 53 1.43 20.27 -13.46
C PHE A 53 1.12 20.31 -14.97
N LYS A 54 0.52 19.23 -15.48
CA LYS A 54 0.01 19.17 -16.86
C LYS A 54 -1.49 19.47 -16.88
N ASN A 55 -1.95 20.12 -17.95
CA ASN A 55 -3.38 20.19 -18.21
C ASN A 55 -3.89 18.79 -18.57
N ILE A 56 -4.68 18.19 -17.69
CA ILE A 56 -5.15 16.80 -17.84
C ILE A 56 -5.96 16.58 -19.14
N VAL A 57 -6.72 17.58 -19.60
CA VAL A 57 -7.48 17.49 -20.86
C VAL A 57 -6.53 17.40 -22.05
N GLN A 58 -5.46 18.21 -22.05
CA GLN A 58 -4.44 18.15 -23.09
C GLN A 58 -3.68 16.82 -23.07
N GLY A 59 -3.35 16.31 -21.87
CA GLY A 59 -2.72 14.99 -21.71
C GLY A 59 -3.59 13.87 -22.28
N ILE A 60 -4.89 13.86 -21.94
CA ILE A 60 -5.87 12.92 -22.50
C ILE A 60 -5.92 13.05 -24.03
N GLN A 61 -6.03 14.26 -24.57
CA GLN A 61 -6.05 14.47 -26.02
C GLN A 61 -4.76 14.00 -26.71
N ALA A 62 -3.60 14.17 -26.07
CA ALA A 62 -2.32 13.71 -26.60
C ALA A 62 -2.30 12.17 -26.73
N GLU A 63 -2.69 11.45 -25.67
CA GLU A 63 -2.75 9.98 -25.70
C GLU A 63 -3.79 9.44 -26.69
N ILE A 64 -4.94 10.11 -26.81
CA ILE A 64 -5.95 9.77 -27.83
C ILE A 64 -5.34 9.93 -29.24
N ARG A 65 -4.61 11.01 -29.51
CA ARG A 65 -3.95 11.23 -30.82
C ARG A 65 -2.83 10.23 -31.09
N LYS A 66 -2.17 9.71 -30.06
CA LYS A 66 -1.21 8.59 -30.17
C LYS A 66 -1.92 7.27 -30.51
N GLY A 67 -3.23 7.18 -30.28
CA GLY A 67 -4.08 6.03 -30.63
C GLY A 67 -4.53 5.19 -29.43
N ALA A 68 -4.38 5.69 -28.20
CA ALA A 68 -4.81 4.97 -27.00
C ALA A 68 -6.33 4.75 -26.98
N GLY A 69 -6.78 3.49 -26.94
CA GLY A 69 -8.22 3.15 -26.85
C GLY A 69 -8.77 3.12 -25.42
N THR A 70 -7.88 2.96 -24.44
CA THR A 70 -8.19 2.96 -23.01
C THR A 70 -7.20 3.86 -22.26
N LEU A 71 -7.68 4.59 -21.24
CA LEU A 71 -6.86 5.46 -20.40
C LEU A 71 -7.12 5.18 -18.91
N GLN A 72 -6.07 5.27 -18.10
CA GLN A 72 -6.15 5.40 -16.64
C GLN A 72 -5.51 6.73 -16.25
N LEU A 73 -6.12 7.46 -15.31
CA LEU A 73 -5.59 8.76 -14.88
C LEU A 73 -4.80 8.58 -13.59
N ILE A 74 -3.58 9.11 -13.49
CA ILE A 74 -2.77 9.04 -12.27
C ILE A 74 -2.84 10.38 -11.55
N MET A 75 -3.41 10.40 -10.35
CA MET A 75 -3.69 11.62 -9.58
C MET A 75 -2.64 11.84 -8.50
N MET A 76 -1.58 12.60 -8.81
CA MET A 76 -0.42 12.76 -7.93
C MET A 76 -0.47 14.00 -7.02
N THR A 77 -1.22 15.04 -7.41
CA THR A 77 -1.18 16.35 -6.76
C THR A 77 -1.70 16.27 -5.32
N PRO A 78 -0.97 16.75 -4.29
CA PRO A 78 -1.50 16.82 -2.93
C PRO A 78 -2.79 17.67 -2.83
N PRO A 79 -3.78 17.26 -2.01
CA PRO A 79 -5.07 17.93 -1.95
C PRO A 79 -4.98 19.36 -1.37
N ASP A 80 -3.93 19.62 -0.59
CA ASP A 80 -3.56 20.88 0.04
C ASP A 80 -2.68 21.78 -0.85
N SER A 81 -2.40 21.36 -2.09
CA SER A 81 -1.72 22.20 -3.08
C SER A 81 -2.49 23.52 -3.30
N PRO A 82 -1.80 24.67 -3.49
CA PRO A 82 -2.44 25.97 -3.74
C PRO A 82 -3.40 26.00 -4.95
N MET A 83 -3.18 25.11 -5.94
CA MET A 83 -4.06 24.98 -7.11
C MET A 83 -5.27 24.05 -6.86
N GLY A 84 -5.35 23.43 -5.69
CA GLY A 84 -6.14 22.22 -5.46
C GLY A 84 -5.46 21.01 -6.12
N GLY A 85 -5.49 19.86 -5.47
CA GLY A 85 -4.98 18.60 -6.04
C GLY A 85 -6.02 17.49 -6.09
N ARG A 86 -5.72 16.43 -6.86
CA ARG A 86 -6.60 15.25 -7.06
C ARG A 86 -7.93 15.69 -7.68
N PRO A 87 -9.03 14.89 -7.66
CA PRO A 87 -10.32 15.32 -8.17
C PRO A 87 -10.74 16.76 -7.88
N LYS A 88 -10.42 17.28 -6.68
CA LYS A 88 -10.85 18.62 -6.24
C LYS A 88 -10.26 19.75 -7.06
N ALA A 89 -9.12 19.54 -7.72
CA ALA A 89 -8.50 20.50 -8.64
C ALA A 89 -9.38 20.79 -9.86
N TYR A 90 -10.23 19.84 -10.25
CA TYR A 90 -10.98 19.89 -11.49
C TYR A 90 -12.42 20.34 -11.24
N GLY A 91 -12.73 21.57 -11.65
CA GLY A 91 -14.08 22.12 -11.67
C GLY A 91 -15.02 21.37 -12.63
N LYS A 92 -16.31 21.68 -12.56
CA LYS A 92 -17.37 21.00 -13.33
C LYS A 92 -17.12 21.07 -14.84
N GLU A 93 -16.61 22.19 -15.33
CA GLU A 93 -16.33 22.46 -16.74
C GLU A 93 -15.20 21.55 -17.24
N VAL A 94 -14.13 21.41 -16.46
CA VAL A 94 -13.00 20.52 -16.81
C VAL A 94 -13.45 19.07 -16.80
N ARG A 95 -14.24 18.67 -15.80
CA ARG A 95 -14.79 17.31 -15.71
C ARG A 95 -15.69 16.97 -16.91
N GLN A 96 -16.55 17.92 -17.31
CA GLN A 96 -17.39 17.78 -18.48
C GLN A 96 -16.53 17.69 -19.76
N ALA A 97 -15.50 18.52 -19.90
CA ALA A 97 -14.59 18.49 -21.04
C ALA A 97 -13.85 17.14 -21.15
N ILE A 98 -13.36 16.59 -20.04
CA ILE A 98 -12.75 15.25 -19.99
C ILE A 98 -13.72 14.20 -20.55
N ARG A 99 -14.97 14.23 -20.08
CA ARG A 99 -16.02 13.30 -20.51
C ARG A 99 -16.33 13.43 -21.99
N GLU A 100 -16.53 14.65 -22.47
CA GLU A 100 -16.87 14.94 -23.87
C GLU A 100 -15.75 14.56 -24.83
N VAL A 101 -14.50 14.86 -24.47
CA VAL A 101 -13.32 14.44 -25.26
C VAL A 101 -13.25 12.91 -25.34
N ALA A 102 -13.43 12.20 -24.23
CA ALA A 102 -13.43 10.74 -24.23
C ALA A 102 -14.58 10.16 -25.08
N LEU A 103 -15.79 10.69 -24.94
CA LEU A 103 -16.97 10.25 -25.70
C LEU A 103 -16.84 10.52 -27.20
N ALA A 104 -16.41 11.72 -27.58
CA ALA A 104 -16.26 12.12 -28.98
C ALA A 104 -15.23 11.26 -29.73
N ASN A 105 -14.19 10.80 -29.03
CA ASN A 105 -13.15 9.95 -29.60
C ASN A 105 -13.39 8.45 -29.36
N GLN A 106 -14.51 8.07 -28.74
CA GLN A 106 -14.82 6.68 -28.37
C GLN A 106 -13.72 6.00 -27.53
N VAL A 107 -13.01 6.79 -26.72
CA VAL A 107 -11.95 6.31 -25.82
C VAL A 107 -12.52 6.09 -24.43
N ALA A 108 -12.11 4.99 -23.81
CA ALA A 108 -12.57 4.62 -22.48
C ALA A 108 -11.56 5.04 -21.41
N ILE A 109 -11.88 6.09 -20.65
CA ILE A 109 -11.24 6.29 -19.34
C ILE A 109 -11.83 5.23 -18.39
N LYS A 110 -11.00 4.34 -17.86
CA LYS A 110 -11.45 3.15 -17.12
C LYS A 110 -10.99 3.09 -15.67
N GLY A 111 -10.17 4.02 -15.22
CA GLY A 111 -9.86 4.14 -13.80
C GLY A 111 -9.01 5.34 -13.43
N VAL A 112 -8.81 5.48 -12.13
CA VAL A 112 -7.97 6.48 -11.50
C VAL A 112 -7.05 5.79 -10.51
N GLU A 113 -5.75 6.06 -10.61
CA GLU A 113 -4.77 5.65 -9.63
C GLU A 113 -4.56 6.76 -8.61
N MET A 114 -4.68 6.41 -7.33
CA MET A 114 -4.44 7.30 -6.20
C MET A 114 -2.94 7.34 -5.87
N PRO A 115 -2.42 8.46 -5.34
CA PRO A 115 -0.98 8.61 -5.18
C PRO A 115 -0.43 7.72 -4.08
N THR A 116 0.86 7.38 -4.17
CA THR A 116 1.62 6.67 -3.14
C THR A 116 1.70 7.39 -1.78
N ALA A 117 1.34 8.68 -1.71
CA ALA A 117 1.15 9.38 -0.42
C ALA A 117 -0.12 8.90 0.32
N MET A 118 -1.09 8.36 -0.42
CA MET A 118 -2.29 7.68 0.07
C MET A 118 -2.12 6.17 -0.15
N ASN A 119 -1.21 5.58 0.60
CA ASN A 119 -0.76 4.20 0.42
C ASN A 119 -1.41 3.17 1.35
N ASN A 120 -2.45 3.52 2.08
CA ASN A 120 -3.15 2.55 2.93
C ASN A 120 -4.54 3.04 3.30
N LEU A 121 -5.41 2.10 3.64
CA LEU A 121 -6.71 2.39 4.24
C LEU A 121 -6.85 1.85 5.66
N SER A 122 -5.80 1.29 6.25
CA SER A 122 -5.73 0.96 7.68
C SER A 122 -5.73 2.23 8.57
N GLY A 123 -5.27 3.37 8.04
CA GLY A 123 -5.01 4.59 8.81
C GLY A 123 -3.59 4.69 9.37
N PHE A 124 -2.69 3.80 8.95
CA PHE A 124 -1.31 3.79 9.41
C PHE A 124 -0.52 4.98 8.88
N ASP A 125 -0.05 5.81 9.78
CA ASP A 125 0.92 6.87 9.51
C ASP A 125 2.33 6.29 9.68
N HIS A 126 3.01 6.07 8.55
CA HIS A 126 4.37 5.54 8.51
C HIS A 126 5.41 6.48 9.15
N GLN A 127 5.16 7.79 9.23
CA GLN A 127 6.09 8.75 9.83
C GLN A 127 5.99 8.73 11.36
N ASN A 128 4.76 8.71 11.86
CA ASN A 128 4.48 8.79 13.30
C ASN A 128 4.30 7.41 13.97
N LEU A 129 4.32 6.33 13.18
CA LEU A 129 4.05 4.95 13.61
C LEU A 129 2.75 4.85 14.42
N VAL A 130 1.67 5.48 13.92
CA VAL A 130 0.38 5.53 14.60
C VAL A 130 -0.76 5.22 13.64
N PHE A 131 -1.75 4.48 14.10
CA PHE A 131 -3.00 4.25 13.40
C PHE A 131 -4.02 5.34 13.74
N SER A 132 -4.10 6.37 12.91
CA SER A 132 -4.98 7.53 13.12
C SER A 132 -6.34 7.35 12.43
N ASP A 133 -7.43 7.52 13.18
CA ASP A 133 -8.78 7.57 12.62
C ASP A 133 -8.99 8.83 11.76
N GLU A 134 -8.30 9.93 12.07
CA GLU A 134 -8.34 11.17 11.29
C GLU A 134 -7.72 10.97 9.91
N LYS A 135 -6.54 10.34 9.84
CA LYS A 135 -5.91 9.96 8.56
C LYS A 135 -6.83 9.03 7.78
N ARG A 136 -7.31 7.95 8.43
CA ARG A 136 -8.22 6.98 7.80
C ARG A 136 -9.48 7.65 7.24
N ALA A 137 -10.10 8.55 8.01
CA ALA A 137 -11.29 9.27 7.58
C ALA A 137 -11.01 10.25 6.45
N ARG A 138 -9.85 10.93 6.46
CA ARG A 138 -9.39 11.78 5.35
C ARG A 138 -9.21 10.96 4.08
N ASP A 139 -8.51 9.85 4.16
CA ASP A 139 -8.22 8.96 3.04
C ASP A 139 -9.53 8.40 2.45
N ILE A 140 -10.48 7.96 3.29
CA ILE A 140 -11.82 7.55 2.81
C ILE A 140 -12.58 8.70 2.12
N ARG A 141 -12.48 9.94 2.62
CA ARG A 141 -13.11 11.10 1.96
C ARG A 141 -12.49 11.32 0.57
N GLU A 142 -11.19 11.19 0.44
CA GLU A 142 -10.52 11.34 -0.86
C GLU A 142 -10.93 10.25 -1.86
N ILE A 143 -11.09 9.01 -1.41
CA ILE A 143 -11.69 7.95 -2.25
C ILE A 143 -13.10 8.32 -2.69
N LYS A 144 -13.94 8.86 -1.79
CA LYS A 144 -15.29 9.30 -2.17
C LYS A 144 -15.25 10.42 -3.21
N ASP A 145 -14.30 11.34 -3.10
CA ASP A 145 -14.08 12.40 -4.08
C ASP A 145 -13.62 11.82 -5.44
N ALA A 146 -12.78 10.77 -5.42
CA ALA A 146 -12.36 10.02 -6.62
C ALA A 146 -13.51 9.23 -7.25
N ILE A 147 -14.33 8.54 -6.45
CA ILE A 147 -15.54 7.85 -6.91
C ILE A 147 -16.47 8.84 -7.63
N LYS A 148 -16.72 10.00 -7.04
CA LYS A 148 -17.54 11.04 -7.66
C LYS A 148 -16.92 11.57 -8.95
N PHE A 149 -15.61 11.79 -8.96
CA PHE A 149 -14.89 12.21 -10.16
C PHE A 149 -14.99 11.19 -11.29
N VAL A 150 -14.77 9.91 -11.00
CA VAL A 150 -14.96 8.82 -11.96
C VAL A 150 -16.38 8.83 -12.48
N ALA A 151 -17.39 9.03 -11.62
CA ALA A 151 -18.78 9.08 -12.04
C ALA A 151 -19.10 10.22 -13.01
N GLU A 152 -18.45 11.38 -12.83
CA GLU A 152 -18.67 12.58 -13.62
C GLU A 152 -17.86 12.60 -14.92
N THR A 153 -16.60 12.15 -14.89
CA THR A 153 -15.66 12.26 -16.02
C THR A 153 -15.60 11.02 -16.89
N THR A 154 -15.93 9.86 -16.32
CA THR A 154 -15.82 8.57 -17.02
C THR A 154 -17.21 7.94 -17.19
N GLN A 155 -17.25 6.77 -17.83
CA GLN A 155 -18.48 5.96 -17.89
C GLN A 155 -18.54 4.91 -16.78
N GLY A 156 -17.73 5.07 -15.72
CA GLY A 156 -17.45 4.10 -14.66
C GLY A 156 -16.02 3.57 -14.77
N GLY A 157 -15.52 2.91 -13.73
CA GLY A 157 -14.11 2.49 -13.67
C GLY A 157 -13.59 2.15 -12.28
N GLY A 158 -12.31 1.81 -12.22
CA GLY A 158 -11.59 1.50 -10.98
C GLY A 158 -11.04 2.75 -10.28
N ILE A 159 -10.95 2.68 -8.95
CA ILE A 159 -10.15 3.58 -8.12
C ILE A 159 -9.15 2.69 -7.40
N ASP A 160 -7.88 2.85 -7.75
CA ASP A 160 -6.81 1.97 -7.33
C ASP A 160 -5.97 2.67 -6.25
N ILE A 161 -5.69 1.98 -5.14
CA ILE A 161 -4.93 2.49 -4.00
C ILE A 161 -3.78 1.53 -3.71
N VAL A 162 -2.54 1.98 -3.81
CA VAL A 162 -1.37 1.17 -3.43
C VAL A 162 -1.55 0.60 -2.03
N SER A 163 -1.37 -0.72 -1.88
CA SER A 163 -1.60 -1.43 -0.62
C SER A 163 -0.33 -1.53 0.22
N TRP A 164 -0.01 -0.47 0.96
CA TRP A 164 0.96 -0.45 2.05
C TRP A 164 0.27 -0.40 3.40
N GLU A 165 -0.65 -1.35 3.64
CA GLU A 165 -1.59 -1.26 4.78
C GLU A 165 -0.88 -1.09 6.12
N PHE A 166 0.20 -1.84 6.32
CA PHE A 166 1.10 -1.71 7.46
C PHE A 166 2.42 -2.43 7.15
N PRO A 167 3.53 -2.05 7.79
CA PRO A 167 4.80 -2.76 7.65
C PRO A 167 4.67 -4.19 8.16
N ARG A 168 5.26 -5.13 7.41
CA ARG A 168 5.43 -6.51 7.87
C ARG A 168 6.75 -7.06 7.34
N GLN A 169 7.34 -7.99 8.07
CA GLN A 169 8.58 -8.57 7.62
C GLN A 169 8.34 -9.62 6.54
N ILE A 170 9.34 -9.82 5.69
CA ILE A 170 9.28 -10.89 4.68
C ILE A 170 9.72 -12.21 5.31
N ASN A 171 10.75 -12.16 6.15
CA ASN A 171 11.37 -13.35 6.71
C ASN A 171 10.45 -14.14 7.65
N ASP A 172 9.56 -13.47 8.38
CA ASP A 172 8.68 -14.06 9.38
C ASP A 172 7.22 -14.24 8.92
N ALA A 173 6.92 -13.85 7.68
CA ALA A 173 5.56 -13.86 7.19
C ALA A 173 4.99 -15.31 7.14
N PRO A 174 3.73 -15.53 7.55
CA PRO A 174 3.15 -16.88 7.61
C PRO A 174 3.11 -17.64 6.27
N TRP A 175 3.06 -16.91 5.16
CA TRP A 175 3.07 -17.48 3.81
C TRP A 175 4.48 -17.83 3.32
N ASN A 176 5.53 -17.29 3.94
CA ASN A 176 6.91 -17.53 3.53
C ASN A 176 7.39 -18.88 4.07
N LYS A 177 7.62 -19.82 3.15
CA LYS A 177 8.12 -21.18 3.47
C LYS A 177 9.64 -21.31 3.28
N GLY A 178 10.35 -20.19 3.35
CA GLY A 178 11.79 -20.11 3.08
C GLY A 178 12.15 -19.91 1.60
N GLU A 179 11.18 -19.53 0.77
CA GLU A 179 11.44 -19.16 -0.64
C GLU A 179 12.03 -17.74 -0.75
N PHE A 180 11.68 -16.88 0.21
CA PHE A 180 12.06 -15.48 0.25
C PHE A 180 12.91 -15.14 1.48
N GLU A 181 13.82 -14.19 1.29
CA GLU A 181 14.70 -13.65 2.32
C GLU A 181 15.00 -12.18 2.03
N GLN A 182 14.80 -11.33 3.01
CA GLN A 182 15.29 -9.96 3.02
C GLN A 182 16.58 -9.92 3.86
N VAL A 183 17.72 -9.86 3.17
CA VAL A 183 19.05 -9.83 3.81
C VAL A 183 19.19 -8.58 4.67
N GLY A 184 19.65 -8.75 5.92
CA GLY A 184 19.81 -7.67 6.88
C GLY A 184 18.51 -7.21 7.54
N GLU A 185 17.37 -7.80 7.20
CA GLU A 185 16.11 -7.57 7.92
C GLU A 185 16.22 -8.12 9.35
N GLN A 186 16.24 -7.20 10.31
CA GLN A 186 16.18 -7.52 11.73
C GLN A 186 14.81 -8.07 12.06
N PRO A 187 14.67 -9.23 12.70
CA PRO A 187 13.35 -9.78 13.01
C PRO A 187 12.71 -8.92 14.11
N ILE A 188 11.69 -8.15 13.74
CA ILE A 188 10.95 -7.22 14.58
C ILE A 188 9.48 -7.62 14.66
N GLY A 189 8.94 -7.63 15.87
CA GLY A 189 7.51 -7.75 16.10
C GLY A 189 6.86 -6.37 16.20
N TRP A 190 5.59 -6.30 15.80
CA TRP A 190 4.81 -5.07 15.79
C TRP A 190 3.56 -5.21 16.66
N LEU A 191 3.39 -4.27 17.57
CA LEU A 191 2.26 -4.18 18.48
C LEU A 191 1.62 -2.82 18.39
N VAL A 192 0.34 -2.72 18.72
CA VAL A 192 -0.41 -1.47 18.76
C VAL A 192 -1.21 -1.37 20.05
N ASP A 193 -1.17 -0.20 20.69
CA ASP A 193 -2.08 0.15 21.77
C ASP A 193 -3.40 0.64 21.15
N GLU A 194 -4.46 -0.14 21.28
CA GLU A 194 -5.73 0.15 20.60
C GLU A 194 -6.42 1.43 21.07
N ARG A 195 -6.05 1.96 22.25
CA ARG A 195 -6.63 3.19 22.81
C ARG A 195 -6.22 4.45 22.05
N ASN A 196 -4.99 4.45 21.52
CA ASN A 196 -4.38 5.62 20.89
C ASN A 196 -3.78 5.31 19.51
N GLY A 197 -3.82 4.05 19.07
CA GLY A 197 -3.29 3.59 17.79
C GLY A 197 -1.77 3.60 17.69
N ARG A 198 -1.02 3.90 18.75
CA ARG A 198 0.46 3.95 18.69
C ARG A 198 1.00 2.55 18.47
N ALA A 199 1.79 2.41 17.41
CA ALA A 199 2.52 1.19 17.13
C ALA A 199 3.88 1.20 17.84
N SER A 200 4.31 0.04 18.32
CA SER A 200 5.62 -0.17 18.92
C SER A 200 6.27 -1.40 18.29
N GLN A 201 7.58 -1.32 18.14
CA GLN A 201 8.42 -2.38 17.62
C GLN A 201 9.20 -3.03 18.76
N PHE A 202 9.45 -4.32 18.67
CA PHE A 202 10.39 -5.03 19.53
C PHE A 202 11.24 -5.99 18.70
N ARG A 203 12.46 -6.30 19.17
CA ARG A 203 13.35 -7.22 18.45
C ARG A 203 13.04 -8.65 18.89
N LYS A 204 12.73 -9.52 17.93
CA LYS A 204 12.49 -10.95 18.18
C LYS A 204 13.79 -11.68 18.57
N GLU A 205 14.96 -11.15 18.21
CA GLU A 205 16.24 -11.71 18.64
C GLU A 205 16.61 -11.42 20.11
N GLU A 206 15.85 -10.56 20.80
CA GLU A 206 16.13 -10.24 22.20
C GLU A 206 15.94 -11.45 23.10
N ILE A 207 16.99 -11.82 23.85
CA ILE A 207 16.93 -12.91 24.84
C ILE A 207 16.41 -12.33 26.16
N LEU A 208 15.17 -12.68 26.50
CA LEU A 208 14.58 -12.30 27.78
C LEU A 208 15.06 -13.25 28.87
N HIS A 209 15.39 -12.72 30.05
CA HIS A 209 15.77 -13.51 31.21
C HIS A 209 14.61 -13.54 32.20
N LEU A 210 13.79 -14.60 32.14
CA LEU A 210 12.54 -14.70 32.89
C LEU A 210 12.64 -15.74 34.01
N PRO A 211 11.92 -15.56 35.13
CA PRO A 211 11.91 -16.50 36.26
C PRO A 211 11.03 -17.73 36.00
N TYR A 212 10.89 -18.15 34.75
CA TYR A 212 10.02 -19.24 34.31
C TYR A 212 10.81 -20.22 33.44
N ASP A 213 10.47 -21.51 33.49
CA ASP A 213 11.04 -22.51 32.59
C ASP A 213 10.28 -22.51 31.25
N PRO A 214 10.91 -22.13 30.11
CA PRO A 214 10.22 -22.08 28.82
C PRO A 214 9.68 -23.46 28.37
N LYS A 215 10.27 -24.57 28.83
CA LYS A 215 9.84 -25.92 28.43
C LYS A 215 8.52 -26.34 29.05
N ASN A 216 8.26 -25.87 30.27
CA ASN A 216 7.12 -26.27 31.09
C ASN A 216 6.18 -25.09 31.39
N PHE A 217 6.34 -23.98 30.67
CA PHE A 217 5.55 -22.79 30.90
C PHE A 217 4.09 -22.99 30.50
N ASP A 218 3.21 -22.55 31.39
CA ASP A 218 1.77 -22.44 31.18
C ASP A 218 1.39 -20.97 31.35
N PRO A 219 0.96 -20.25 30.29
CA PRO A 219 0.58 -18.85 30.40
C PRO A 219 -0.65 -18.62 31.28
N ASP A 220 -1.48 -19.65 31.50
CA ASP A 220 -2.66 -19.57 32.37
C ASP A 220 -2.34 -19.84 33.84
N ASN A 221 -1.21 -20.50 34.10
CA ASN A 221 -0.74 -20.80 35.44
C ASN A 221 0.79 -20.72 35.53
N PRO A 222 1.37 -19.50 35.44
CA PRO A 222 2.81 -19.31 35.37
C PRO A 222 3.48 -19.70 36.70
N LYS A 223 4.25 -20.80 36.69
CA LYS A 223 5.01 -21.26 37.86
C LYS A 223 6.42 -20.70 37.84
N MET A 224 6.74 -19.87 38.84
CA MET A 224 8.10 -19.35 38.99
C MET A 224 9.09 -20.46 39.36
N LEU A 225 10.33 -20.28 38.91
CA LEU A 225 11.46 -21.08 39.33
C LEU A 225 11.81 -20.82 40.80
N PRO A 226 12.45 -21.79 41.49
CA PRO A 226 12.87 -21.61 42.88
C PRO A 226 13.76 -20.38 43.07
N ILE A 227 13.64 -19.76 44.24
CA ILE A 227 14.58 -18.73 44.69
C ILE A 227 15.89 -19.43 45.05
N ASP A 228 17.00 -18.88 44.56
CA ASP A 228 18.33 -19.33 44.94
C ASP A 228 18.60 -18.99 46.43
N PRO A 229 18.88 -20.00 47.28
CA PRO A 229 19.07 -19.79 48.71
C PRO A 229 20.32 -18.99 49.05
N GLU A 230 21.34 -18.93 48.17
CA GLU A 230 22.58 -18.17 48.43
C GLU A 230 22.42 -16.70 48.07
N THR A 231 21.74 -16.41 46.95
CA THR A 231 21.60 -15.04 46.44
C THR A 231 20.27 -14.38 46.83
N ASN A 232 19.32 -15.15 47.35
CA ASN A 232 17.93 -14.76 47.61
C ASN A 232 17.26 -14.11 46.39
N LYS A 233 17.63 -14.55 45.18
CA LYS A 233 17.08 -14.07 43.91
C LYS A 233 16.38 -15.18 43.13
N PRO A 234 15.32 -14.88 42.36
CA PRO A 234 14.71 -15.85 41.46
C PRO A 234 15.74 -16.36 40.45
N GLN A 235 15.77 -17.68 40.21
CA GLN A 235 16.54 -18.22 39.11
C GLN A 235 15.95 -17.75 37.78
N LEU A 236 16.76 -17.09 36.96
CA LEU A 236 16.37 -16.64 35.62
C LEU A 236 16.82 -17.64 34.56
N ARG A 237 15.96 -17.89 33.58
CA ARG A 237 16.30 -18.67 32.38
C ARG A 237 16.28 -17.78 31.15
N PRO A 238 17.16 -18.02 30.17
CA PRO A 238 17.09 -17.34 28.89
C PRO A 238 15.88 -17.84 28.11
N TRP A 239 15.14 -16.90 27.51
CA TRP A 239 14.00 -17.11 26.64
C TRP A 239 14.31 -16.52 25.28
N THR A 240 14.16 -17.35 24.24
CA THR A 240 14.32 -16.96 22.84
C THR A 240 12.96 -16.79 22.19
N TRP A 241 12.88 -16.09 21.06
CA TRP A 241 11.64 -16.01 20.27
C TRP A 241 11.05 -17.37 19.91
N GLN A 242 11.90 -18.37 19.65
CA GLN A 242 11.42 -19.71 19.32
C GLN A 242 10.66 -20.35 20.49
N ASP A 243 11.01 -20.04 21.73
CA ASP A 243 10.28 -20.49 22.92
C ASP A 243 8.86 -19.90 22.93
N PHE A 244 8.73 -18.59 22.68
CA PHE A 244 7.42 -17.93 22.55
C PHE A 244 6.59 -18.53 21.40
N VAL A 245 7.20 -18.77 20.24
CA VAL A 245 6.53 -19.41 19.09
C VAL A 245 6.04 -20.83 19.43
N ASN A 246 6.84 -21.61 20.16
CA ASN A 246 6.47 -22.98 20.55
C ASN A 246 5.29 -22.98 21.53
N ILE A 247 5.33 -22.09 22.52
CA ILE A 247 4.24 -21.94 23.51
C ILE A 247 2.98 -21.40 22.84
N ALA A 248 3.10 -20.38 21.99
CA ALA A 248 2.02 -19.82 21.18
C ALA A 248 1.30 -20.91 20.37
N LYS A 249 2.05 -21.79 19.68
CA LYS A 249 1.48 -22.95 18.97
C LYS A 249 0.74 -23.92 19.89
N LYS A 250 1.32 -24.26 21.05
CA LYS A 250 0.72 -25.19 22.02
C LYS A 250 -0.58 -24.62 22.61
N THR A 251 -0.61 -23.32 22.83
CA THR A 251 -1.70 -22.61 23.54
C THR A 251 -2.69 -21.92 22.61
N LYS A 252 -2.44 -21.95 21.30
CA LYS A 252 -3.21 -21.24 20.27
C LYS A 252 -3.33 -19.74 20.54
N ARG A 253 -2.22 -19.11 20.95
CA ARG A 253 -2.08 -17.66 21.17
C ARG A 253 -1.09 -17.08 20.17
N ASP A 254 -1.07 -15.75 20.04
CA ASP A 254 -0.03 -15.05 19.27
C ASP A 254 1.27 -14.95 20.05
N ALA A 255 2.37 -15.27 19.38
CA ALA A 255 3.71 -15.21 19.96
C ALA A 255 4.10 -13.78 20.34
N GLU A 256 3.75 -12.78 19.50
CA GLU A 256 4.01 -11.37 19.78
C GLU A 256 3.28 -10.90 21.04
N LYS A 257 2.02 -11.29 21.20
CA LYS A 257 1.22 -10.94 22.38
C LYS A 257 1.78 -11.61 23.63
N LEU A 258 2.14 -12.89 23.54
CA LEU A 258 2.72 -13.64 24.66
C LEU A 258 4.04 -13.04 25.13
N TYR A 259 4.91 -12.66 24.18
CA TYR A 259 6.18 -11.97 24.47
C TYR A 259 5.93 -10.68 25.26
N LEU A 260 5.05 -9.82 24.76
CA LEU A 260 4.72 -8.56 25.41
C LEU A 260 4.13 -8.77 26.80
N ASP A 261 3.18 -9.69 26.93
CA ASP A 261 2.48 -9.93 28.18
C ASP A 261 3.44 -10.36 29.27
N LEU A 262 4.39 -11.23 28.94
CA LEU A 262 5.42 -11.66 29.88
C LEU A 262 6.41 -10.56 30.23
N GLN A 263 6.79 -9.73 29.26
CA GLN A 263 7.66 -8.59 29.50
C GLN A 263 6.98 -7.57 30.42
N ILE A 264 5.72 -7.23 30.16
CA ILE A 264 4.93 -6.32 30.98
C ILE A 264 4.70 -6.90 32.38
N ASP A 265 4.34 -8.18 32.50
CA ASP A 265 4.14 -8.83 33.79
C ASP A 265 5.42 -8.82 34.63
N SER A 266 6.58 -8.99 34.00
CA SER A 266 7.87 -8.89 34.68
C SER A 266 8.13 -7.47 35.19
N GLN A 267 7.76 -6.44 34.41
CA GLN A 267 7.90 -5.05 34.81
C GLN A 267 6.95 -4.70 35.96
N ILE A 268 5.67 -5.09 35.87
CA ILE A 268 4.68 -4.89 36.93
C ILE A 268 5.18 -5.49 38.24
N LYS A 269 5.61 -6.76 38.24
CA LYS A 269 6.15 -7.42 39.44
C LYS A 269 7.36 -6.70 40.02
N SER A 270 8.23 -6.15 39.18
CA SER A 270 9.36 -5.34 39.65
C SER A 270 8.88 -4.05 40.31
N LEU A 271 7.90 -3.36 39.73
CA LEU A 271 7.34 -2.12 40.28
C LEU A 271 6.63 -2.40 41.61
N ASP A 272 5.88 -3.49 41.72
CA ASP A 272 5.24 -3.92 42.96
C ASP A 272 6.26 -4.22 44.07
N GLY A 273 7.37 -4.87 43.71
CA GLY A 273 8.49 -5.12 44.62
C GLY A 273 9.11 -3.82 45.13
N TRP A 274 9.35 -2.85 44.24
CA TRP A 274 9.85 -1.52 44.62
C TRP A 274 8.85 -0.73 45.45
N ALA A 275 7.56 -0.81 45.12
CA ALA A 275 6.49 -0.18 45.90
C ALA A 275 6.48 -0.71 47.34
N THR A 276 6.59 -2.02 47.50
CA THR A 276 6.66 -2.68 48.82
C THR A 276 7.90 -2.23 49.58
N HIS A 277 9.07 -2.23 48.93
CA HIS A 277 10.32 -1.76 49.54
C HIS A 277 10.24 -0.31 50.05
N TYR A 278 9.68 0.60 49.24
CA TYR A 278 9.51 2.00 49.66
C TYR A 278 8.46 2.14 50.76
N ALA A 279 7.39 1.35 50.74
CA ALA A 279 6.42 1.32 51.82
C ALA A 279 7.05 0.86 53.15
N ASP A 280 7.91 -0.15 53.12
CA ASP A 280 8.64 -0.62 54.32
C ASP A 280 9.60 0.47 54.86
N LEU A 281 10.35 1.14 53.97
CA LEU A 281 11.21 2.26 54.35
C LEU A 281 10.42 3.44 54.92
N ALA A 282 9.24 3.72 54.35
CA ALA A 282 8.35 4.74 54.85
C ALA A 282 7.92 4.40 56.28
N GLU A 283 7.46 3.17 56.52
CA GLU A 283 7.06 2.70 57.85
C GLU A 283 8.19 2.78 58.88
N ASP A 284 9.42 2.44 58.49
CA ASP A 284 10.59 2.60 59.35
C ASP A 284 10.86 4.08 59.71
N HIS A 285 10.75 5.00 58.75
CA HIS A 285 10.85 6.42 59.02
C HIS A 285 9.71 6.95 59.89
N ARG A 286 8.48 6.46 59.69
CA ARG A 286 7.33 6.76 60.54
C ARG A 286 7.59 6.35 61.99
N ARG A 287 8.04 5.11 62.22
CA ARG A 287 8.39 4.61 63.56
C ARG A 287 9.50 5.43 64.23
N GLN A 288 10.52 5.85 63.46
CA GLN A 288 11.56 6.74 63.99
C GLN A 288 10.98 8.09 64.43
N ALA A 289 10.14 8.71 63.60
CA ALA A 289 9.58 10.04 63.84
C ALA A 289 8.48 10.09 64.90
N GLU A 290 7.62 9.08 64.97
CA GLU A 290 6.40 9.08 65.79
C GLU A 290 6.55 8.31 67.10
N GLU A 291 7.44 7.32 67.15
CA GLU A 291 7.58 6.44 68.32
C GLU A 291 8.93 6.64 69.01
N ARG A 292 10.04 6.46 68.29
CA ARG A 292 11.39 6.42 68.90
C ARG A 292 11.87 7.79 69.36
N ILE A 293 11.89 8.77 68.46
CA ILE A 293 12.42 10.12 68.78
C ILE A 293 11.55 10.84 69.83
N PRO A 294 10.20 10.81 69.76
CA PRO A 294 9.38 11.41 70.80
C PRO A 294 9.63 10.83 72.19
N LYS A 295 9.82 9.50 72.29
CA LYS A 295 10.18 8.84 73.55
C LYS A 295 11.54 9.31 74.08
N MET A 296 12.55 9.42 73.21
CA MET A 296 13.86 9.96 73.59
C MET A 296 13.79 11.41 74.08
N ILE A 297 12.98 12.25 73.42
CA ILE A 297 12.74 13.63 73.86
C ILE A 297 12.09 13.66 75.23
N GLU A 298 11.12 12.78 75.49
CA GLU A 298 10.45 12.68 76.79
C GLU A 298 11.41 12.24 77.90
N ASP A 299 12.23 11.20 77.64
CA ASP A 299 13.21 10.70 78.59
C ASP A 299 14.27 11.77 78.93
N LEU A 300 14.74 12.55 77.94
CA LEU A 300 15.67 13.67 78.17
C LEU A 300 15.03 14.80 78.99
N LYS A 301 13.75 15.12 78.75
CA LYS A 301 13.01 16.10 79.55
C LYS A 301 12.91 15.67 81.01
N ARG A 302 12.60 14.39 81.27
CA ARG A 302 12.56 13.85 82.64
C ARG A 302 13.94 13.88 83.30
N ALA A 303 14.99 13.49 82.59
CA ALA A 303 16.36 13.51 83.10
C ALA A 303 16.81 14.94 83.48
N SER A 304 16.55 15.92 82.60
CA SER A 304 16.85 17.34 82.84
C SER A 304 16.14 17.90 84.09
N GLN A 305 14.90 17.46 84.35
CA GLN A 305 14.17 17.84 85.56
C GLN A 305 14.75 17.19 86.83
N GLN A 306 15.35 16.01 86.73
CA GLN A 306 15.88 15.26 87.87
C GLN A 306 17.25 15.74 88.32
N ASP A 307 18.15 16.07 87.38
CA ASP A 307 19.53 16.44 87.68
C ASP A 307 19.83 17.95 87.52
N GLY A 308 18.88 18.73 86.98
CA GLY A 308 19.02 20.18 86.79
C GLY A 308 19.93 20.58 85.61
N ILE A 309 20.38 19.64 84.78
CA ILE A 309 21.22 19.93 83.61
C ILE A 309 20.34 20.34 82.42
N ASP A 310 20.63 21.49 81.79
CA ASP A 310 19.93 21.94 80.58
C ASP A 310 20.30 21.09 79.37
N ARG A 311 19.31 20.40 78.80
CA ARG A 311 19.42 19.56 77.60
C ARG A 311 18.65 20.11 76.40
N SER A 312 18.32 21.40 76.40
CA SER A 312 17.48 22.02 75.36
C SER A 312 18.06 21.92 73.94
N GLN A 313 19.39 21.96 73.80
CA GLN A 313 20.04 21.80 72.49
C GLN A 313 19.90 20.38 71.93
N GLU A 314 20.04 19.35 72.78
CA GLU A 314 19.87 17.95 72.40
C GLU A 314 18.42 17.67 71.95
N ILE A 315 17.44 18.21 72.70
CA ILE A 315 16.03 18.12 72.34
C ILE A 315 15.77 18.78 70.99
N LYS A 316 16.33 19.98 70.74
CA LYS A 316 16.17 20.69 69.47
C LYS A 316 16.75 19.92 68.29
N GLU A 317 17.86 19.21 68.49
CA GLU A 317 18.46 18.38 67.45
C GLU A 317 17.61 17.14 67.16
N LEU A 318 17.06 16.49 68.19
CA LEU A 318 16.10 15.40 68.05
C LEU A 318 14.83 15.85 67.31
N GLU A 319 14.32 17.06 67.58
CA GLU A 319 13.17 17.61 66.83
C GLU A 319 13.49 17.83 65.34
N LYS A 320 14.71 18.26 65.00
CA LYS A 320 15.14 18.32 63.59
C LYS A 320 15.21 16.93 62.97
N GLN A 321 15.76 15.94 63.67
CA GLN A 321 15.82 14.55 63.19
C GLN A 321 14.42 13.98 62.98
N ARG A 322 13.48 14.27 63.89
CA ARG A 322 12.07 13.90 63.74
C ARG A 322 11.47 14.50 62.46
N ASN A 323 11.67 15.80 62.23
CA ASN A 323 11.17 16.45 61.01
C ASN A 323 11.83 15.89 59.74
N PHE A 324 13.11 15.54 59.80
CA PHE A 324 13.79 14.84 58.70
C PHE A 324 13.12 13.49 58.41
N HIS A 325 12.84 12.69 59.42
CA HIS A 325 12.17 11.40 59.26
C HIS A 325 10.73 11.53 58.75
N LEU A 326 9.97 12.55 59.19
CA LEU A 326 8.63 12.82 58.64
C LEU A 326 8.66 13.16 57.15
N ARG A 327 9.60 14.02 56.72
CA ARG A 327 9.77 14.32 55.29
C ARG A 327 10.15 13.07 54.50
N ARG A 328 11.08 12.27 55.02
CA ARG A 328 11.47 11.01 54.39
C ARG A 328 10.31 10.03 54.31
N TYR A 329 9.47 9.93 55.33
CA TYR A 329 8.25 9.13 55.30
C TYR A 329 7.34 9.53 54.13
N GLU A 330 7.04 10.82 53.98
CA GLU A 330 6.24 11.34 52.87
C GLU A 330 6.90 11.08 51.51
N ASP A 331 8.20 11.32 51.38
CA ASP A 331 8.95 11.07 50.15
C ASP A 331 8.87 9.59 49.72
N GLN A 332 9.06 8.66 50.67
CA GLN A 332 9.01 7.23 50.39
C GLN A 332 7.59 6.74 50.06
N LEU A 333 6.56 7.27 50.74
CA LEU A 333 5.16 6.99 50.37
C LEU A 333 4.83 7.46 48.95
N ASN A 334 5.26 8.67 48.59
CA ASN A 334 5.07 9.19 47.24
C ASN A 334 5.80 8.35 46.20
N ALA A 335 7.01 7.88 46.51
CA ALA A 335 7.74 6.95 45.65
C ALA A 335 6.98 5.64 45.46
N ALA A 336 6.47 5.03 46.54
CA ALA A 336 5.66 3.81 46.49
C ALA A 336 4.39 3.99 45.64
N ALA A 337 3.64 5.08 45.87
CA ALA A 337 2.46 5.42 45.09
C ALA A 337 2.78 5.61 43.60
N GLY A 338 3.90 6.24 43.27
CA GLY A 338 4.38 6.40 41.91
C GLY A 338 4.66 5.06 41.21
N GLN A 339 5.28 4.10 41.91
CA GLN A 339 5.50 2.75 41.36
C GLN A 339 4.17 2.02 41.08
N LEU A 340 3.22 2.08 42.02
CA LEU A 340 1.90 1.46 41.86
C LEU A 340 1.09 2.08 40.71
N GLN A 341 1.20 3.40 40.51
CA GLN A 341 0.57 4.06 39.38
C GLN A 341 1.17 3.57 38.05
N GLN A 342 2.49 3.46 37.94
CA GLN A 342 3.15 2.93 36.76
C GLN A 342 2.76 1.47 36.48
N ALA A 343 2.65 0.65 37.52
CA ALA A 343 2.21 -0.75 37.40
C ALA A 343 0.80 -0.82 36.79
N LYS A 344 -0.13 0.01 37.28
CA LYS A 344 -1.49 0.12 36.74
C LYS A 344 -1.54 0.60 35.29
N GLU A 345 -0.68 1.55 34.92
CA GLU A 345 -0.56 2.01 33.52
C GLU A 345 -0.06 0.89 32.60
N LEU A 346 0.87 0.05 33.08
CA LEU A 346 1.34 -1.13 32.36
C LEU A 346 0.26 -2.22 32.24
N GLU A 347 -0.55 -2.44 33.27
CA GLU A 347 -1.71 -3.36 33.19
C GLU A 347 -2.69 -2.92 32.10
N GLU A 348 -3.02 -1.64 32.06
CA GLU A 348 -3.89 -1.09 31.01
C GLU A 348 -3.23 -1.20 29.63
N ARG A 349 -1.92 -0.96 29.51
CA ARG A 349 -1.18 -1.19 28.26
C ARG A 349 -1.26 -2.66 27.83
N LYS A 350 -1.06 -3.61 28.75
CA LYS A 350 -1.13 -5.06 28.48
C LYS A 350 -2.51 -5.46 27.96
N LYS A 351 -3.57 -4.92 28.59
CA LYS A 351 -4.97 -5.18 28.24
C LYS A 351 -5.33 -4.66 26.84
N HIS A 352 -4.80 -3.51 26.46
CA HIS A 352 -5.13 -2.80 25.23
C HIS A 352 -4.14 -3.00 24.09
N SER A 353 -3.06 -3.77 24.31
CA SER A 353 -2.09 -4.07 23.26
C SER A 353 -2.59 -5.19 22.35
N LYS A 354 -2.48 -5.00 21.04
CA LYS A 354 -2.81 -5.99 20.01
C LYS A 354 -1.64 -6.18 19.06
N VAL A 355 -1.62 -7.32 18.36
CA VAL A 355 -0.70 -7.51 17.23
C VAL A 355 -1.15 -6.59 16.10
N VAL A 356 -0.19 -5.88 15.48
CA VAL A 356 -0.50 -4.91 14.41
C VAL A 356 -1.29 -5.56 13.28
N ARG A 357 -0.96 -6.80 12.90
CA ARG A 357 -1.66 -7.53 11.85
C ARG A 357 -3.16 -7.59 12.09
N ASP A 358 -3.59 -8.05 13.26
CA ASP A 358 -5.01 -8.26 13.55
C ASP A 358 -5.76 -6.93 13.63
N TYR A 359 -5.13 -5.93 14.24
CA TYR A 359 -5.71 -4.60 14.39
C TYR A 359 -5.84 -3.86 13.06
N ALA A 360 -4.76 -3.82 12.28
CA ALA A 360 -4.68 -3.06 11.05
C ALA A 360 -5.46 -3.72 9.92
N PHE A 361 -5.44 -5.05 9.83
CA PHE A 361 -6.17 -5.79 8.80
C PHE A 361 -7.67 -5.54 8.86
N GLU A 362 -8.29 -5.61 10.06
CA GLU A 362 -9.71 -5.35 10.21
C GLU A 362 -10.08 -3.90 9.87
N ARG A 363 -9.20 -2.93 10.19
CA ARG A 363 -9.39 -1.52 9.80
C ARG A 363 -9.32 -1.34 8.29
N SER A 364 -8.36 -1.98 7.60
CA SER A 364 -8.29 -1.96 6.13
C SER A 364 -9.55 -2.56 5.52
N VAL A 365 -9.97 -3.73 5.99
CA VAL A 365 -11.19 -4.44 5.55
C VAL A 365 -12.43 -3.56 5.69
N ASP A 366 -12.60 -2.90 6.83
CA ASP A 366 -13.70 -1.96 7.06
C ASP A 366 -13.66 -0.75 6.12
N SER A 367 -12.46 -0.21 5.84
CA SER A 367 -12.30 0.94 4.95
C SER A 367 -12.63 0.61 3.50
N TYR A 368 -12.10 -0.49 2.96
CA TYR A 368 -12.42 -0.92 1.60
C TYR A 368 -13.91 -1.30 1.47
N ALA A 369 -14.52 -1.88 2.51
CA ALA A 369 -15.95 -2.13 2.53
C ALA A 369 -16.77 -0.83 2.44
N LYS A 370 -16.42 0.19 3.24
CA LYS A 370 -17.07 1.51 3.20
C LYS A 370 -16.86 2.23 1.86
N ALA A 371 -15.67 2.11 1.29
CA ALA A 371 -15.37 2.62 -0.04
C ALA A 371 -16.19 1.91 -1.13
N GLY A 372 -16.31 0.58 -1.05
CA GLY A 372 -17.13 -0.23 -1.96
C GLY A 372 -18.62 0.13 -1.88
N ILE A 373 -19.14 0.40 -0.69
CA ILE A 373 -20.52 0.89 -0.51
C ILE A 373 -20.70 2.27 -1.15
N ALA A 374 -19.75 3.19 -0.98
CA ALA A 374 -19.80 4.49 -1.65
C ALA A 374 -19.78 4.34 -3.18
N ALA A 375 -18.96 3.43 -3.71
CA ALA A 375 -18.90 3.14 -5.14
C ALA A 375 -20.23 2.55 -5.67
N LEU A 376 -20.87 1.67 -4.90
CA LEU A 376 -22.20 1.13 -5.17
C LEU A 376 -23.27 2.24 -5.22
N GLU A 377 -23.31 3.09 -4.20
CA GLU A 377 -24.29 4.16 -4.08
C GLU A 377 -24.16 5.16 -5.23
N THR A 378 -22.93 5.60 -5.54
CA THR A 378 -22.68 6.49 -6.67
C THR A 378 -22.99 5.82 -8.02
N THR A 379 -22.71 4.52 -8.16
CA THR A 379 -23.09 3.78 -9.37
C THR A 379 -24.61 3.80 -9.56
N GLN A 380 -25.39 3.55 -8.51
CA GLN A 380 -26.85 3.56 -8.56
C GLN A 380 -27.40 4.95 -8.88
N GLU A 381 -26.85 5.99 -8.24
CA GLU A 381 -27.25 7.39 -8.49
C GLU A 381 -27.07 7.78 -9.96
N PHE A 382 -25.94 7.43 -10.57
CA PHE A 382 -25.62 7.84 -11.94
C PHE A 382 -26.17 6.90 -13.02
N THR A 383 -26.79 5.78 -12.64
CA THR A 383 -27.48 4.85 -13.55
C THR A 383 -29.00 5.04 -13.58
N GLN A 384 -29.61 5.56 -12.50
CA GLN A 384 -31.08 5.62 -12.35
C GLN A 384 -31.75 6.94 -12.82
N GLY A 385 -31.16 7.66 -13.78
CA GLY A 385 -31.68 8.95 -14.27
C GLY A 385 -32.27 8.93 -15.70
N LYS A 386 -32.86 10.06 -16.13
CA LYS A 386 -33.36 10.24 -17.52
C LYS A 386 -32.26 10.12 -18.59
N ASN A 387 -31.01 10.36 -18.21
CA ASN A 387 -29.81 10.19 -19.03
C ASN A 387 -28.73 9.45 -18.21
N PRO A 388 -28.73 8.10 -18.19
CA PRO A 388 -27.73 7.33 -17.47
C PRO A 388 -26.33 7.70 -17.94
N LYS A 389 -25.45 8.04 -16.99
CA LYS A 389 -24.08 8.50 -17.29
C LYS A 389 -23.05 7.39 -17.22
N LEU A 390 -23.37 6.27 -16.57
CA LEU A 390 -22.47 5.14 -16.43
C LEU A 390 -22.92 3.98 -17.31
N SER A 391 -21.96 3.40 -18.02
CA SER A 391 -22.11 2.15 -18.77
C SER A 391 -21.44 0.97 -18.07
N ARG A 392 -20.67 1.23 -17.00
CA ARG A 392 -20.03 0.22 -16.15
C ARG A 392 -20.04 0.65 -14.68
N ASP A 393 -19.85 -0.32 -13.81
CA ASP A 393 -19.78 -0.06 -12.37
C ASP A 393 -18.52 0.72 -12.00
N ILE A 394 -18.63 1.51 -10.94
CA ILE A 394 -17.49 2.06 -10.23
C ILE A 394 -17.03 1.04 -9.20
N TYR A 395 -15.73 0.77 -9.11
CA TYR A 395 -15.18 -0.12 -8.09
C TYR A 395 -13.91 0.47 -7.48
N VAL A 396 -13.55 -0.03 -6.31
CA VAL A 396 -12.38 0.41 -5.56
C VAL A 396 -11.62 -0.79 -5.04
N GLY A 397 -10.30 -0.68 -4.91
CA GLY A 397 -9.55 -1.70 -4.20
C GLY A 397 -8.07 -1.44 -4.10
N PRO A 398 -7.37 -2.34 -3.41
CA PRO A 398 -5.93 -2.28 -3.29
C PRO A 398 -5.29 -2.53 -4.65
N GLU A 399 -4.19 -1.86 -4.91
CA GLU A 399 -3.18 -2.25 -5.86
C GLU A 399 -2.13 -3.08 -5.14
N ILE A 400 -1.65 -4.16 -5.76
CA ILE A 400 -0.58 -4.98 -5.20
C ILE A 400 0.70 -4.13 -4.99
N GLY A 401 1.12 -3.98 -3.73
CA GLY A 401 2.18 -3.05 -3.36
C GLY A 401 3.58 -3.67 -3.29
N TRP A 402 4.44 -3.05 -2.48
CA TRP A 402 5.85 -3.42 -2.33
C TRP A 402 6.04 -4.57 -1.31
N PRO A 403 7.00 -5.49 -1.51
CA PRO A 403 7.16 -6.70 -0.71
C PRO A 403 7.16 -6.54 0.82
N GLY A 404 7.67 -5.42 1.35
CA GLY A 404 7.78 -5.14 2.79
C GLY A 404 6.49 -4.66 3.48
N TYR A 405 5.37 -4.57 2.77
CA TYR A 405 4.09 -4.15 3.34
C TYR A 405 3.01 -5.21 3.17
N PHE A 406 2.03 -5.19 4.07
CA PHE A 406 0.87 -6.07 3.99
C PHE A 406 -0.05 -5.64 2.85
N GLY A 407 -0.49 -6.62 2.06
CA GLY A 407 -1.31 -6.40 0.86
C GLY A 407 -0.53 -6.60 -0.45
N SER A 408 0.79 -6.73 -0.36
CA SER A 408 1.70 -6.88 -1.50
C SER A 408 2.00 -8.33 -1.89
N HIS A 409 1.80 -9.28 -0.98
CA HIS A 409 1.90 -10.70 -1.34
C HIS A 409 0.57 -11.18 -1.95
N PRO A 410 0.56 -12.04 -2.98
CA PRO A 410 -0.67 -12.54 -3.61
C PRO A 410 -1.76 -12.99 -2.66
N GLN A 411 -1.38 -13.73 -1.61
CA GLN A 411 -2.33 -14.23 -0.63
C GLN A 411 -2.96 -13.11 0.20
N GLU A 412 -2.16 -12.13 0.61
CA GLU A 412 -2.62 -10.98 1.41
C GLU A 412 -3.53 -10.08 0.58
N PHE A 413 -3.16 -9.83 -0.69
CA PHE A 413 -3.96 -9.08 -1.65
C PHE A 413 -5.36 -9.70 -1.84
N VAL A 414 -5.41 -11.02 -2.07
CA VAL A 414 -6.68 -11.77 -2.22
C VAL A 414 -7.48 -11.76 -0.92
N ASP A 415 -6.83 -11.99 0.22
CA ASP A 415 -7.49 -12.04 1.52
C ASP A 415 -8.10 -10.68 1.87
N LEU A 416 -7.36 -9.59 1.65
CA LEU A 416 -7.83 -8.21 1.86
C LEU A 416 -9.08 -7.93 1.04
N ILE A 417 -9.09 -8.25 -0.26
CA ILE A 417 -10.25 -8.02 -1.13
C ILE A 417 -11.44 -8.88 -0.71
N LYS A 418 -11.24 -10.18 -0.50
CA LYS A 418 -12.34 -11.09 -0.13
C LYS A 418 -12.94 -10.74 1.22
N LYS A 419 -12.12 -10.42 2.23
CA LYS A 419 -12.61 -10.00 3.54
C LYS A 419 -13.32 -8.66 3.50
N SER A 420 -12.86 -7.72 2.67
CA SER A 420 -13.57 -6.46 2.40
C SER A 420 -14.93 -6.69 1.76
N ARG A 421 -15.03 -7.65 0.82
CA ARG A 421 -16.32 -8.05 0.22
C ARG A 421 -17.27 -8.67 1.24
N GLU A 422 -16.78 -9.58 2.07
CA GLU A 422 -17.56 -10.17 3.17
C GLU A 422 -18.06 -9.07 4.13
N ARG A 423 -17.20 -8.12 4.48
CA ARG A 423 -17.55 -7.00 5.36
C ARG A 423 -18.61 -6.09 4.72
N MET A 424 -18.47 -5.74 3.45
CA MET A 424 -19.48 -4.99 2.70
C MET A 424 -20.81 -5.72 2.65
N ALA A 425 -20.82 -7.02 2.33
CA ALA A 425 -22.05 -7.81 2.29
C ALA A 425 -22.76 -7.86 3.65
N LYS A 426 -22.00 -8.02 4.75
CA LYS A 426 -22.53 -7.94 6.12
C LYS A 426 -23.09 -6.55 6.41
N ALA A 427 -22.39 -5.48 6.05
CA ALA A 427 -22.86 -4.12 6.23
C ALA A 427 -24.13 -3.79 5.41
N LEU A 428 -24.35 -4.44 4.26
CA LEU A 428 -25.59 -4.24 3.50
C LEU A 428 -26.79 -5.02 4.07
N THR A 429 -26.56 -6.06 4.88
CA THR A 429 -27.58 -7.02 5.32
C THR A 429 -27.82 -7.04 6.84
N SER A 430 -26.94 -6.46 7.64
CA SER A 430 -27.11 -6.35 9.10
C SER A 430 -27.85 -5.06 9.47
N PRO A 431 -28.89 -5.10 10.32
CA PRO A 431 -29.54 -3.89 10.83
C PRO A 431 -28.66 -3.10 11.82
N TYR A 432 -27.59 -3.71 12.31
CA TYR A 432 -26.67 -3.12 13.28
C TYR A 432 -25.30 -2.85 12.67
N GLU A 433 -24.71 -1.71 13.03
CA GLU A 433 -23.42 -1.27 12.52
C GLU A 433 -22.30 -2.22 12.96
N ILE A 434 -21.35 -2.46 12.06
CA ILE A 434 -20.14 -3.24 12.32
C ILE A 434 -18.99 -2.25 12.59
N ALA A 435 -18.37 -2.34 13.76
CA ALA A 435 -17.23 -1.53 14.15
C ALA A 435 -15.98 -1.87 13.31
N PRO A 436 -14.96 -0.98 13.28
CA PRO A 436 -13.75 -1.24 12.50
C PRO A 436 -13.06 -2.57 12.84
N ASP A 437 -13.08 -2.99 14.10
CA ASP A 437 -12.54 -4.28 14.57
C ASP A 437 -13.38 -5.52 14.19
N GLY A 438 -14.49 -5.31 13.47
CA GLY A 438 -15.37 -6.37 13.00
C GLY A 438 -16.48 -6.79 13.96
N THR A 439 -16.54 -6.18 15.15
CA THR A 439 -17.59 -6.47 16.13
C THR A 439 -18.90 -5.76 15.74
N GLN A 440 -20.04 -6.41 16.01
CA GLN A 440 -21.34 -5.78 15.84
C GLN A 440 -21.61 -4.85 17.02
N THR A 441 -22.08 -3.63 16.73
CA THR A 441 -22.48 -2.66 17.75
C THR A 441 -24.00 -2.70 17.98
N ASN A 442 -24.49 -1.93 18.95
CA ASN A 442 -25.94 -1.73 19.14
C ASN A 442 -26.49 -0.53 18.34
N ARG A 443 -25.66 0.12 17.51
CA ARG A 443 -26.06 1.29 16.74
C ARG A 443 -26.76 0.87 15.45
N PRO A 444 -27.80 1.59 14.99
CA PRO A 444 -28.41 1.34 13.68
C PRO A 444 -27.39 1.47 12.56
N ASN A 445 -27.42 0.53 11.62
CA ASN A 445 -26.53 0.55 10.48
C ASN A 445 -27.06 1.47 9.36
N PRO A 446 -26.32 2.52 8.98
CA PRO A 446 -26.75 3.41 7.90
C PRO A 446 -26.78 2.74 6.52
N TYR A 447 -26.09 1.61 6.34
CA TYR A 447 -25.98 0.91 5.06
C TYR A 447 -26.95 -0.26 4.91
N TYR A 448 -27.75 -0.55 5.93
CA TYR A 448 -28.68 -1.67 5.91
C TYR A 448 -29.74 -1.48 4.82
N ARG A 449 -29.93 -2.51 3.98
CA ARG A 449 -30.93 -2.52 2.91
C ARG A 449 -31.98 -3.60 3.19
N PRO A 450 -33.14 -3.25 3.76
CA PRO A 450 -34.20 -4.21 4.03
C PRO A 450 -34.59 -4.98 2.76
N GLY A 451 -34.63 -6.32 2.87
CA GLY A 451 -35.01 -7.20 1.76
C GLY A 451 -33.87 -7.58 0.81
N LEU A 452 -32.66 -7.02 0.96
CA LEU A 452 -31.49 -7.47 0.20
C LEU A 452 -31.01 -8.82 0.74
N SER A 453 -30.97 -9.85 -0.11
CA SER A 453 -30.46 -11.15 0.30
C SER A 453 -28.93 -11.13 0.46
N LYS A 454 -28.39 -12.04 1.28
CA LYS A 454 -26.94 -12.22 1.44
C LYS A 454 -26.24 -12.45 0.10
N ARG A 455 -26.84 -13.26 -0.78
CA ARG A 455 -26.27 -13.57 -2.10
C ARG A 455 -26.21 -12.33 -3.00
N GLU A 456 -27.26 -11.51 -3.01
CA GLU A 456 -27.25 -10.26 -3.79
C GLU A 456 -26.21 -9.28 -3.23
N ALA A 457 -26.09 -9.17 -1.90
CA ALA A 457 -25.08 -8.34 -1.26
C ALA A 457 -23.64 -8.79 -1.60
N GLU A 458 -23.40 -10.11 -1.65
CA GLU A 458 -22.11 -10.68 -2.08
C GLU A 458 -21.80 -10.35 -3.55
N GLU A 459 -22.78 -10.41 -4.46
CA GLU A 459 -22.59 -10.04 -5.86
C GLU A 459 -22.33 -8.53 -6.04
N LEU A 460 -23.03 -7.67 -5.28
CA LEU A 460 -22.74 -6.23 -5.25
C LEU A 460 -21.32 -5.98 -4.75
N ALA A 461 -20.89 -6.67 -3.69
CA ALA A 461 -19.54 -6.54 -3.16
C ALA A 461 -18.47 -6.96 -4.20
N LYS A 462 -18.70 -8.04 -4.96
CA LYS A 462 -17.80 -8.46 -6.05
C LYS A 462 -17.68 -7.41 -7.16
N ARG A 463 -18.77 -6.73 -7.48
CA ARG A 463 -18.82 -5.70 -8.53
C ARG A 463 -18.09 -4.42 -8.12
N HIS A 464 -18.18 -4.03 -6.85
CA HIS A 464 -17.70 -2.74 -6.34
C HIS A 464 -16.38 -2.80 -5.56
N ILE A 465 -15.86 -3.99 -5.23
CA ILE A 465 -14.54 -4.16 -4.61
C ILE A 465 -13.69 -5.10 -5.47
N LYS A 466 -12.68 -4.53 -6.14
CA LYS A 466 -11.72 -5.26 -6.99
C LYS A 466 -10.38 -4.55 -6.92
N GLY A 467 -9.29 -5.31 -6.93
CA GLY A 467 -7.94 -4.74 -6.88
C GLY A 467 -7.30 -4.56 -8.25
N LEU A 468 -6.21 -3.80 -8.27
CA LEU A 468 -5.32 -3.64 -9.42
C LEU A 468 -4.11 -4.56 -9.27
N PHE A 469 -3.77 -5.24 -10.37
CA PHE A 469 -2.56 -6.06 -10.42
C PHE A 469 -1.50 -5.36 -11.27
N ASP A 470 -0.46 -4.84 -10.63
CA ASP A 470 0.73 -4.31 -11.30
C ASP A 470 1.79 -5.41 -11.45
N THR A 471 2.23 -5.64 -12.69
CA THR A 471 3.17 -6.73 -12.99
C THR A 471 4.59 -6.46 -12.49
N SER A 472 5.00 -5.20 -12.35
CA SER A 472 6.33 -4.77 -11.93
C SER A 472 6.45 -4.74 -10.40
N HIS A 473 5.45 -4.23 -9.68
CA HIS A 473 5.31 -4.38 -8.22
C HIS A 473 5.38 -5.85 -7.81
N PHE A 474 4.66 -6.72 -8.53
CA PHE A 474 4.76 -8.15 -8.28
C PHE A 474 6.14 -8.73 -8.65
N GLY A 475 6.81 -8.17 -9.66
CA GLY A 475 8.19 -8.50 -10.03
C GLY A 475 9.22 -8.18 -8.96
N MET A 476 8.96 -7.18 -8.10
CA MET A 476 9.88 -6.77 -7.03
C MET A 476 10.20 -7.88 -6.02
N TRP A 477 9.34 -8.90 -5.93
CA TRP A 477 9.60 -10.10 -5.14
C TRP A 477 10.89 -10.83 -5.54
N LEU A 478 11.40 -10.62 -6.76
CA LEU A 478 12.69 -11.14 -7.20
C LEU A 478 13.84 -10.69 -6.29
N ALA A 479 13.81 -9.46 -5.76
CA ALA A 479 14.83 -8.93 -4.87
C ALA A 479 15.02 -9.81 -3.62
N HIS A 480 13.93 -10.43 -3.18
CA HIS A 480 13.86 -11.26 -1.98
C HIS A 480 13.91 -12.76 -2.30
N PHE A 481 13.87 -13.18 -3.56
CA PHE A 481 13.80 -14.59 -3.91
C PHE A 481 15.17 -15.27 -3.75
N LYS A 482 15.31 -16.21 -2.81
CA LYS A 482 16.63 -16.74 -2.44
C LYS A 482 17.32 -17.45 -3.61
N PRO A 483 18.61 -17.18 -3.92
CA PRO A 483 19.39 -18.00 -4.85
C PRO A 483 19.64 -19.40 -4.27
N LYS A 484 19.69 -20.43 -5.12
CA LYS A 484 20.14 -21.77 -4.71
C LYS A 484 21.66 -21.88 -4.81
N PRO A 485 22.31 -22.77 -4.04
CA PRO A 485 23.75 -23.02 -4.17
C PRO A 485 24.12 -23.37 -5.62
N GLY A 486 25.05 -22.61 -6.21
CA GLY A 486 25.51 -22.81 -7.59
C GLY A 486 24.57 -22.31 -8.70
N GLU A 487 23.46 -21.64 -8.36
CA GLU A 487 22.52 -21.07 -9.34
C GLU A 487 23.04 -19.74 -9.89
N THR A 488 23.03 -19.57 -11.22
CA THR A 488 23.32 -18.26 -11.85
C THR A 488 22.13 -17.31 -11.72
N GLU A 489 22.34 -16.01 -11.90
CA GLU A 489 21.24 -15.03 -11.81
C GLU A 489 20.16 -15.30 -12.88
N GLU A 490 20.54 -15.71 -14.09
CA GLU A 490 19.60 -16.05 -15.16
C GLU A 490 18.76 -17.28 -14.78
N GLN A 491 19.39 -18.30 -14.17
CA GLN A 491 18.68 -19.49 -13.68
C GLN A 491 17.71 -19.13 -12.55
N ARG A 492 18.13 -18.25 -11.64
CA ARG A 492 17.29 -17.71 -10.56
C ARG A 492 16.09 -16.95 -11.11
N ILE A 493 16.30 -16.06 -12.09
CA ILE A 493 15.23 -15.32 -12.77
C ILE A 493 14.26 -16.28 -13.47
N GLN A 494 14.75 -17.30 -14.18
CA GLN A 494 13.89 -18.30 -14.82
C GLN A 494 13.06 -19.08 -13.79
N ARG A 495 13.65 -19.43 -12.64
CA ARG A 495 12.94 -20.09 -11.53
C ARG A 495 11.91 -19.15 -10.90
N PHE A 496 12.27 -17.88 -10.69
CA PHE A 496 11.35 -16.85 -10.22
C PHE A 496 10.18 -16.68 -11.18
N ASN A 497 10.41 -16.61 -12.49
CA ASN A 497 9.37 -16.48 -13.51
C ASN A 497 8.41 -17.68 -13.54
N LYS A 498 8.86 -18.88 -13.16
CA LYS A 498 7.97 -20.04 -12.94
C LYS A 498 7.08 -19.83 -11.72
N TRP A 499 7.65 -19.35 -10.60
CA TRP A 499 6.89 -18.99 -9.41
C TRP A 499 5.88 -17.86 -9.71
N TYR A 500 6.33 -16.79 -10.36
CA TYR A 500 5.54 -15.63 -10.77
C TYR A 500 4.30 -16.07 -11.55
N LYS A 501 4.47 -16.84 -12.63
CA LYS A 501 3.34 -17.32 -13.45
C LYS A 501 2.38 -18.20 -12.66
N LYS A 502 2.89 -19.02 -11.73
CA LYS A 502 2.04 -19.85 -10.85
C LYS A 502 1.19 -18.99 -9.92
N GLN A 503 1.76 -17.92 -9.36
CA GLN A 503 1.01 -16.98 -8.52
C GLN A 503 -0.01 -16.18 -9.34
N VAL A 504 0.36 -15.70 -10.53
CA VAL A 504 -0.57 -15.01 -11.44
C VAL A 504 -1.76 -15.92 -11.78
N GLU A 505 -1.50 -17.18 -12.16
CA GLU A 505 -2.54 -18.19 -12.42
C GLU A 505 -3.43 -18.43 -11.20
N TRP A 506 -2.86 -18.41 -9.99
CA TRP A 506 -3.63 -18.55 -8.76
C TRP A 506 -4.51 -17.33 -8.50
N ILE A 507 -3.99 -16.11 -8.62
CA ILE A 507 -4.73 -14.84 -8.45
C ILE A 507 -5.85 -14.74 -9.49
N ALA A 508 -5.56 -15.04 -10.76
CA ALA A 508 -6.52 -14.96 -11.86
C ALA A 508 -7.78 -15.81 -11.60
N LYS A 509 -7.64 -16.95 -10.90
CA LYS A 509 -8.75 -17.82 -10.49
C LYS A 509 -9.57 -17.29 -9.32
N GLN A 510 -9.10 -16.28 -8.60
CA GLN A 510 -9.78 -15.77 -7.41
C GLN A 510 -10.89 -14.75 -7.71
N ASP A 511 -10.98 -14.24 -8.95
CA ASP A 511 -11.95 -13.21 -9.35
C ASP A 511 -11.88 -11.94 -8.47
N VAL A 512 -10.66 -11.50 -8.16
CA VAL A 512 -10.40 -10.30 -7.33
C VAL A 512 -9.86 -9.11 -8.11
N VAL A 513 -9.34 -9.33 -9.33
CA VAL A 513 -8.65 -8.31 -10.12
C VAL A 513 -9.63 -7.60 -11.06
N GLY A 514 -9.69 -6.27 -10.98
CA GLY A 514 -10.52 -5.41 -11.83
C GLY A 514 -9.74 -4.74 -12.97
N SER A 515 -8.44 -4.56 -12.78
CA SER A 515 -7.53 -3.80 -13.64
C SER A 515 -6.12 -4.39 -13.58
N ILE A 516 -5.34 -4.23 -14.66
CA ILE A 516 -3.95 -4.67 -14.73
C ILE A 516 -3.08 -3.53 -15.27
N GLN A 517 -1.99 -3.25 -14.57
CA GLN A 517 -0.89 -2.44 -15.10
C GLN A 517 0.20 -3.38 -15.60
N LEU A 518 0.49 -3.25 -16.90
CA LEU A 518 1.45 -4.05 -17.64
C LEU A 518 2.76 -3.28 -17.68
N VAL A 519 3.54 -3.45 -16.64
CA VAL A 519 4.82 -2.79 -16.42
C VAL A 519 5.91 -3.85 -16.32
N ASP A 520 6.99 -3.65 -17.06
CA ASP A 520 8.15 -4.55 -17.09
C ASP A 520 9.37 -3.84 -16.49
N SER A 521 10.38 -4.58 -16.06
CA SER A 521 11.59 -4.00 -15.48
C SER A 521 12.82 -4.80 -15.84
N ALA A 522 13.97 -4.13 -15.96
CA ALA A 522 15.26 -4.77 -16.20
C ALA A 522 15.86 -5.40 -14.93
N SER A 523 15.25 -5.17 -13.77
CA SER A 523 15.75 -5.64 -12.48
C SER A 523 14.60 -5.90 -11.51
N ALA A 524 14.94 -6.25 -10.27
CA ALA A 524 13.95 -6.37 -9.20
C ALA A 524 13.41 -5.02 -8.67
N ALA A 525 13.85 -3.88 -9.20
CA ALA A 525 13.23 -2.59 -8.93
C ALA A 525 11.96 -2.41 -9.77
N HIS A 526 11.05 -1.56 -9.32
CA HIS A 526 9.94 -1.08 -10.13
C HIS A 526 10.51 -0.14 -11.22
N GLY A 527 10.76 -0.69 -12.40
CA GLY A 527 11.13 0.04 -13.59
C GLY A 527 9.90 0.19 -14.48
N HIS A 528 9.74 1.34 -15.12
CA HIS A 528 8.65 1.62 -16.06
C HIS A 528 9.00 1.21 -17.50
N LEU A 529 9.47 -0.04 -17.71
CA LEU A 529 9.77 -0.51 -19.07
C LEU A 529 8.52 -1.00 -19.78
N PRO A 530 8.47 -0.87 -21.13
CA PRO A 530 7.40 -1.47 -21.91
C PRO A 530 7.37 -3.00 -21.76
N PRO A 531 6.18 -3.63 -21.79
CA PRO A 531 6.04 -5.08 -21.80
C PRO A 531 6.95 -5.76 -22.82
N GLY A 532 7.71 -6.78 -22.39
CA GLY A 532 8.59 -7.57 -23.25
C GLY A 532 10.02 -7.02 -23.38
N GLN A 533 10.35 -5.92 -22.69
CA GLN A 533 11.70 -5.35 -22.69
C GLN A 533 12.47 -5.57 -21.38
N GLY A 534 11.82 -6.11 -20.36
CA GLY A 534 12.44 -6.46 -19.10
C GLY A 534 12.62 -7.97 -18.94
N ILE A 535 12.74 -8.40 -17.69
CA ILE A 535 13.03 -9.78 -17.30
C ILE A 535 11.79 -10.55 -16.86
N PHE A 536 10.62 -9.90 -16.78
CA PHE A 536 9.41 -10.48 -16.24
C PHE A 536 8.44 -10.96 -17.33
N PRO A 537 7.65 -12.03 -17.09
CA PRO A 537 6.77 -12.63 -18.09
C PRO A 537 5.42 -11.88 -18.19
N VAL A 538 5.48 -10.57 -18.49
CA VAL A 538 4.32 -9.66 -18.49
C VAL A 538 3.25 -10.09 -19.50
N LYS A 539 3.66 -10.48 -20.70
CA LYS A 539 2.76 -10.98 -21.75
C LYS A 539 2.06 -12.27 -21.34
N GLU A 540 2.78 -13.20 -20.73
CA GLU A 540 2.20 -14.44 -20.22
C GLU A 540 1.23 -14.16 -19.07
N ALA A 541 1.53 -13.20 -18.20
CA ALA A 541 0.63 -12.81 -17.11
C ALA A 541 -0.72 -12.33 -17.67
N ALA A 542 -0.70 -11.42 -18.64
CA ALA A 542 -1.88 -10.97 -19.38
C ALA A 542 -2.65 -12.13 -20.03
N LYS A 543 -1.96 -13.06 -20.70
CA LYS A 543 -2.58 -14.27 -21.29
C LYS A 543 -3.26 -15.13 -20.24
N ILE A 544 -2.62 -15.33 -19.09
CA ILE A 544 -3.16 -16.12 -17.98
C ILE A 544 -4.45 -15.48 -17.46
N PHE A 545 -4.47 -14.16 -17.22
CA PHE A 545 -5.69 -13.46 -16.81
C PHE A 545 -6.83 -13.62 -17.83
N LYS A 546 -6.55 -13.42 -19.12
CA LYS A 546 -7.56 -13.59 -20.18
C LYS A 546 -8.08 -15.02 -20.25
N LYS A 547 -7.20 -16.02 -20.11
CA LYS A 547 -7.57 -17.44 -20.06
C LYS A 547 -8.56 -17.76 -18.93
N HIS A 548 -8.45 -17.09 -17.78
CA HIS A 548 -9.38 -17.24 -16.64
C HIS A 548 -10.54 -16.26 -16.67
N GLY A 549 -10.84 -15.67 -17.82
CA GLY A 549 -12.04 -14.87 -18.02
C GLY A 549 -11.96 -13.43 -17.51
N PHE A 550 -10.75 -12.90 -17.31
CA PHE A 550 -10.57 -11.47 -16.99
C PHE A 550 -11.18 -10.58 -18.09
N ARG A 551 -12.05 -9.65 -17.66
CA ARG A 551 -12.75 -8.66 -18.51
C ARG A 551 -12.45 -7.21 -18.12
N GLY A 552 -11.53 -7.03 -17.17
CA GLY A 552 -11.06 -5.71 -16.79
C GLY A 552 -10.23 -5.06 -17.89
N TYR A 553 -9.66 -3.90 -17.59
CA TYR A 553 -8.78 -3.21 -18.52
C TYR A 553 -7.32 -3.50 -18.25
N MET A 554 -6.51 -3.31 -19.29
CA MET A 554 -5.06 -3.38 -19.19
C MET A 554 -4.47 -2.08 -19.71
N VAL A 555 -3.55 -1.50 -18.96
CA VAL A 555 -2.80 -0.31 -19.38
C VAL A 555 -1.32 -0.57 -19.22
N SER A 556 -0.52 -0.03 -20.12
CA SER A 556 0.92 0.09 -19.92
C SER A 556 1.18 1.39 -19.18
N GLU A 557 1.91 1.38 -18.08
CA GLU A 557 2.17 2.60 -17.31
C GLU A 557 3.15 3.50 -18.07
N GLY A 558 2.67 4.64 -18.55
CA GLY A 558 3.44 5.62 -19.31
C GLY A 558 4.24 6.59 -18.43
N HIS A 559 4.34 6.34 -17.13
CA HIS A 559 5.04 7.23 -16.21
C HIS A 559 6.55 7.25 -16.53
N GLU A 560 7.14 8.44 -16.52
CA GLU A 560 8.54 8.72 -16.87
C GLU A 560 8.98 8.38 -18.32
N GLU A 561 8.04 8.03 -19.20
CA GLU A 561 8.31 7.70 -20.60
C GLU A 561 9.07 8.81 -21.34
N GLU A 562 8.78 10.07 -21.03
CA GLU A 562 9.35 11.23 -21.73
C GLU A 562 10.87 11.36 -21.55
N LYS A 563 11.45 10.69 -20.54
CA LYS A 563 12.90 10.60 -20.36
C LYS A 563 13.59 9.77 -21.46
N PHE A 564 12.86 8.85 -22.10
CA PHE A 564 13.41 7.83 -23.02
C PHE A 564 12.79 7.83 -24.42
N GLY A 565 11.78 8.66 -24.67
CA GLY A 565 11.11 8.84 -25.95
C GLY A 565 9.60 8.70 -25.84
N GLU A 566 8.88 9.82 -25.98
CA GLU A 566 7.43 9.89 -25.84
C GLU A 566 6.69 8.93 -26.81
N GLY A 567 5.71 8.17 -26.30
CA GLY A 567 4.91 7.19 -27.04
C GLY A 567 5.56 5.80 -27.21
N ARG A 568 6.78 5.57 -26.74
CA ARG A 568 7.48 4.28 -26.79
C ARG A 568 6.75 3.16 -26.04
N ILE A 569 6.34 3.38 -24.79
CA ILE A 569 5.69 2.40 -23.92
C ILE A 569 4.40 1.88 -24.56
N LEU A 570 3.53 2.78 -25.01
CA LEU A 570 2.27 2.40 -25.66
C LEU A 570 2.51 1.63 -26.97
N THR A 571 3.36 2.15 -27.85
CA THR A 571 3.65 1.50 -29.14
C THR A 571 4.33 0.15 -29.00
N LYS A 572 5.22 -0.01 -28.00
CA LYS A 572 5.88 -1.29 -27.71
C LYS A 572 4.95 -2.29 -27.05
N ALA A 573 4.03 -1.85 -26.18
CA ALA A 573 2.99 -2.71 -25.66
C ALA A 573 2.13 -3.25 -26.81
N TRP A 574 1.68 -2.41 -27.74
CA TRP A 574 0.95 -2.86 -28.94
C TRP A 574 1.73 -3.89 -29.76
N GLN A 575 3.01 -3.61 -30.04
CA GLN A 575 3.89 -4.55 -30.74
C GLN A 575 3.97 -5.90 -30.02
N GLU A 576 4.17 -5.90 -28.69
CA GLU A 576 4.33 -7.11 -27.89
C GLU A 576 3.07 -7.98 -27.87
N PHE A 577 1.88 -7.36 -27.86
CA PHE A 577 0.60 -8.07 -27.89
C PHE A 577 0.10 -8.42 -29.30
N GLY A 578 0.92 -8.20 -30.34
CA GLY A 578 0.63 -8.60 -31.71
C GLY A 578 -0.36 -7.69 -32.42
N ALA A 579 -0.53 -6.45 -31.95
CA ALA A 579 -1.37 -5.48 -32.62
C ALA A 579 -0.79 -5.17 -34.02
N PRO A 580 -1.63 -5.11 -35.07
CA PRO A 580 -1.15 -4.70 -36.39
C PRO A 580 -0.82 -3.20 -36.36
N ALA A 581 0.25 -2.81 -37.04
CA ALA A 581 0.67 -1.41 -37.21
C ALA A 581 -0.26 -0.59 -38.16
N GLY A 582 -1.47 -1.09 -38.42
CA GLY A 582 -2.43 -0.53 -39.37
C GLY A 582 -2.03 -0.70 -40.85
N ARG A 583 -2.90 -0.23 -41.75
CA ARG A 583 -2.54 0.02 -43.15
C ARG A 583 -2.08 1.47 -43.26
N GLY A 584 -0.94 1.70 -43.91
CA GLY A 584 -0.51 3.05 -44.25
C GLY A 584 -1.53 3.73 -45.18
N TYR A 585 -1.42 5.06 -45.31
CA TYR A 585 -2.25 5.87 -46.22
C TYR A 585 -2.16 5.43 -47.70
N PHE A 586 -1.12 4.69 -48.07
CA PHE A 586 -0.93 4.15 -49.42
C PHE A 586 -1.31 2.68 -49.47
N THR A 587 -2.09 2.30 -50.49
CA THR A 587 -2.39 0.90 -50.83
C THR A 587 -1.13 0.22 -51.36
N GLY A 588 -0.25 -0.23 -50.46
CA GLY A 588 0.96 -0.95 -50.82
C GLY A 588 1.86 -1.18 -49.60
N ALA A 589 2.13 -2.45 -49.32
CA ALA A 589 2.90 -3.00 -48.18
C ALA A 589 2.32 -2.75 -46.76
N PRO A 590 2.27 -3.79 -45.90
CA PRO A 590 1.96 -3.60 -44.48
C PRO A 590 3.02 -2.73 -43.82
N VAL A 591 2.59 -1.77 -43.00
CA VAL A 591 3.50 -0.97 -42.17
C VAL A 591 4.07 -1.90 -41.09
N SER A 592 5.38 -1.81 -40.82
CA SER A 592 6.00 -2.48 -39.68
C SER A 592 6.14 -1.53 -38.49
N TRP A 593 6.10 -2.06 -37.27
CA TRP A 593 6.31 -1.25 -36.05
C TRP A 593 7.67 -0.52 -36.04
N GLY A 594 8.69 -1.08 -36.68
CA GLY A 594 10.00 -0.43 -36.84
C GLY A 594 9.93 0.86 -37.66
N GLN A 595 9.09 0.90 -38.70
CA GLN A 595 8.87 2.10 -39.53
C GLN A 595 8.08 3.18 -38.78
N ILE A 596 7.18 2.81 -37.87
CA ILE A 596 6.46 3.76 -37.01
C ILE A 596 7.40 4.37 -35.97
N GLN A 597 8.21 3.53 -35.31
CA GLN A 597 9.10 3.96 -34.23
C GLN A 597 10.20 4.92 -34.70
N GLN A 598 10.68 4.77 -35.94
CA GLN A 598 11.70 5.64 -36.55
C GLN A 598 11.11 6.73 -37.45
N GLY A 599 9.78 6.84 -37.50
CA GLY A 599 9.08 7.82 -38.30
C GLY A 599 9.17 9.24 -37.73
N TYR A 600 9.06 10.27 -38.60
CA TYR A 600 9.08 11.66 -38.17
C TYR A 600 7.92 11.93 -37.18
N MET A 601 8.24 12.18 -35.92
CA MET A 601 7.26 12.32 -34.82
C MET A 601 6.30 11.11 -34.69
N GLY A 602 6.79 9.89 -34.92
CA GLY A 602 5.96 8.68 -34.89
C GLY A 602 5.00 8.54 -36.07
N ARG A 603 5.12 9.37 -37.11
CA ARG A 603 4.34 9.26 -38.35
C ARG A 603 5.00 8.32 -39.33
N THR A 604 4.20 7.54 -40.07
CA THR A 604 4.67 6.60 -41.10
C THR A 604 5.30 7.24 -42.33
N TYR A 605 5.35 8.58 -42.40
CA TYR A 605 5.98 9.34 -43.48
C TYR A 605 6.46 10.69 -42.97
N SER A 606 7.59 11.17 -43.52
CA SER A 606 8.04 12.56 -43.34
C SER A 606 7.04 13.51 -44.01
N PRO A 607 6.81 14.73 -43.49
CA PRO A 607 5.94 15.71 -44.13
C PRO A 607 6.35 15.90 -45.58
N LEU A 608 5.44 15.62 -46.52
CA LEU A 608 5.70 15.82 -47.94
C LEU A 608 5.77 17.30 -48.30
N PHE A 609 5.22 18.16 -47.45
CA PHE A 609 5.09 19.59 -47.68
C PHE A 609 5.56 20.42 -46.49
N MET A 610 6.09 21.60 -46.79
CA MET A 610 6.43 22.65 -45.83
C MET A 610 5.52 23.86 -46.04
N PHE A 611 5.22 24.57 -44.96
CA PHE A 611 4.38 25.77 -44.94
C PHE A 611 4.94 26.78 -43.92
N GLY A 612 4.74 28.08 -44.19
CA GLY A 612 5.16 29.17 -43.31
C GLY A 612 6.56 29.67 -43.60
N ALA A 613 7.23 30.27 -42.62
CA ALA A 613 8.52 30.98 -42.80
C ALA A 613 9.67 30.12 -43.34
N TYR A 614 9.54 28.79 -43.31
CA TYR A 614 10.50 27.84 -43.88
C TYR A 614 10.23 27.50 -45.36
N ALA A 615 9.09 27.92 -45.92
CA ALA A 615 8.81 27.83 -47.34
C ALA A 615 9.05 29.22 -47.99
N PRO A 616 9.63 29.31 -49.20
CA PRO A 616 9.86 30.60 -49.88
C PRO A 616 8.59 31.41 -50.17
N SER A 617 7.41 30.81 -50.00
CA SER A 617 6.09 31.44 -50.08
C SER A 617 5.13 30.82 -49.05
N ASN A 618 4.05 31.52 -48.69
CA ASN A 618 2.98 31.01 -47.80
C ASN A 618 2.10 29.92 -48.44
N GLU A 619 2.56 29.30 -49.53
CA GLU A 619 1.87 28.24 -50.25
C GLU A 619 2.43 26.87 -49.86
N PHE A 620 1.62 25.82 -50.00
CA PHE A 620 2.09 24.45 -49.79
C PHE A 620 3.18 24.11 -50.82
N LYS A 621 4.41 23.88 -50.37
CA LYS A 621 5.57 23.48 -51.21
C LYS A 621 6.02 22.09 -50.81
N LEU A 622 6.41 21.25 -51.76
CA LEU A 622 7.01 19.96 -51.42
C LEU A 622 8.36 20.17 -50.71
N TRP A 623 8.72 19.27 -49.80
CA TRP A 623 10.03 19.31 -49.11
C TRP A 623 11.21 19.44 -50.09
N SER A 624 11.10 18.79 -51.27
CA SER A 624 12.13 18.78 -52.31
C SER A 624 12.24 20.08 -53.09
N GLU A 625 11.26 20.98 -52.93
CA GLU A 625 11.19 22.27 -53.62
C GLU A 625 11.66 23.43 -52.73
N VAL A 626 12.00 23.14 -51.48
CA VAL A 626 12.59 24.11 -50.56
C VAL A 626 14.11 23.96 -50.65
N PRO A 627 14.86 25.00 -51.04
CA PRO A 627 16.31 24.94 -51.03
C PRO A 627 16.79 24.79 -49.57
N PHE A 628 17.56 23.74 -49.30
CA PHE A 628 18.33 23.64 -48.06
C PHE A 628 19.53 24.60 -48.16
N GLU A 629 19.75 25.42 -47.13
CA GLU A 629 21.01 26.16 -46.97
C GLU A 629 22.21 25.23 -46.85
#